data_AF-A0A9E2M1Q2-F1
#
_entry.id   AF-A0A9E2M1Q2-F1
#
_cell.length_a   1.000
_cell.length_b   1.000
_cell.length_c   1.000
_cell.angle_alpha   90.00
_cell.angle_beta   90.00
_cell.angle_gamma   90.00
#
_symmetry.space_group_name_H-M   'P 1'
#
loop_
_entity.id
_entity.type
_entity.pdbx_description
1 polymer ?
#
loop_
_entity_poly.entity_id
_entity_poly.type
_entity_poly.pdbx_seq_one_letter_code
_entity_poly.pdbx_strand_id
1 'polypeptide(L)'
;MIQVEKRYPWFGIILILFGTALLLHKMNVIDVKFSQILWVFLSVLGFSIAIKGFLRKQNGKIFLGSFLFLFSILFILRSFGLQHIEYDIIPPAIFFIIGFSFLMMYLNKLKEYIFLILAVCFLIIGGAFVLVELGYIYRWDVLDAIRHYWPIVLIAVGLGMLFKRRSINP
;
A
#
# COMPACT_ATOMS: atom_id res chain seq x y z
N MET A 1 43.98 8.05 -13.37
CA MET A 1 43.41 7.34 -12.22
C MET A 1 42.00 6.90 -12.57
N ILE A 2 41.80 5.61 -12.85
CA ILE A 2 40.49 5.02 -13.16
C ILE A 2 39.84 4.69 -11.82
N GLN A 3 38.79 5.41 -11.43
CA GLN A 3 37.99 5.05 -10.27
C GLN A 3 37.18 3.80 -10.61
N VAL A 4 37.63 2.65 -10.12
CA VAL A 4 36.88 1.40 -10.18
C VAL A 4 35.75 1.51 -9.18
N GLU A 5 34.53 1.79 -9.65
CA GLU A 5 33.33 1.65 -8.83
C GLU A 5 33.24 0.22 -8.30
N LYS A 6 33.44 0.07 -6.99
CA LYS A 6 33.35 -1.20 -6.27
C LYS A 6 31.89 -1.65 -6.27
N ARG A 7 31.47 -2.38 -7.32
CA ARG A 7 30.14 -2.98 -7.40
C ARG A 7 30.05 -4.08 -6.36
N TYR A 8 29.42 -3.79 -5.23
CA TYR A 8 29.10 -4.80 -4.24
C TYR A 8 28.28 -5.91 -4.91
N PRO A 9 28.64 -7.20 -4.74
CA PRO A 9 27.89 -8.32 -5.27
C PRO A 9 26.63 -8.53 -4.42
N TRP A 10 25.73 -7.55 -4.44
CA TRP A 10 24.46 -7.54 -3.72
C TRP A 10 23.65 -8.81 -4.02
N PHE A 11 23.76 -9.32 -5.25
CA PHE A 11 23.17 -10.59 -5.68
C PHE A 11 23.67 -11.79 -4.85
N GLY A 12 24.97 -11.81 -4.50
CA GLY A 12 25.55 -12.87 -3.67
C GLY A 12 25.03 -12.84 -2.24
N ILE A 13 24.85 -11.64 -1.67
CA ILE A 13 24.30 -11.47 -0.31
C ILE A 13 22.84 -11.98 -0.28
N ILE A 14 22.04 -11.63 -1.29
CA ILE A 14 20.66 -12.12 -1.43
C ILE A 14 20.64 -13.64 -1.55
N LEU A 15 21.54 -14.22 -2.35
CA LEU A 15 21.61 -15.67 -2.55
C LEU A 15 22.02 -16.42 -1.27
N ILE A 16 22.94 -15.86 -0.48
CA ILE A 16 23.33 -16.41 0.82
C ILE A 16 22.14 -16.37 1.78
N LEU A 17 21.48 -15.22 1.93
CA LEU A 17 20.28 -15.08 2.77
C LEU A 17 19.19 -16.07 2.36
N PHE A 18 18.94 -16.18 1.06
CA PHE A 18 17.94 -17.10 0.52
C PHE A 18 18.30 -18.56 0.78
N GLY A 19 19.56 -18.94 0.54
CA GLY A 19 20.07 -20.29 0.81
C GLY A 19 20.04 -20.66 2.29
N THR A 20 20.39 -19.74 3.18
CA THR A 20 20.30 -19.93 4.63
C THR A 20 18.84 -20.14 5.06
N ALA A 21 17.90 -19.32 4.57
CA ALA A 21 16.48 -19.49 4.87
C ALA A 21 15.95 -20.87 4.41
N LEU A 22 16.39 -21.34 3.23
CA LEU A 22 16.01 -22.63 2.67
C LEU A 22 16.58 -23.82 3.47
N LEU A 23 17.82 -23.68 3.98
CA LEU A 23 18.43 -24.64 4.90
C LEU A 23 17.68 -24.73 6.23
N LEU A 24 17.32 -23.59 6.83
CA LEU A 24 16.53 -23.57 8.08
C LEU A 24 15.15 -24.22 7.88
N HIS A 25 14.55 -24.05 6.71
CA HIS A 25 13.30 -24.74 6.37
C HIS A 25 13.48 -26.26 6.30
N LYS A 26 14.54 -26.74 5.62
CA LYS A 26 14.83 -28.17 5.52
C LYS A 26 15.14 -28.82 6.88
N MET A 27 15.70 -28.07 7.81
CA MET A 27 15.97 -28.53 9.18
C MET A 27 14.71 -28.54 10.08
N ASN A 28 13.53 -28.22 9.52
CA ASN A 28 12.26 -28.16 10.25
C ASN A 28 12.28 -27.17 11.44
N VAL A 29 13.21 -26.21 11.42
CA VAL A 29 13.32 -25.14 12.43
C VAL A 29 12.33 -24.02 12.12
N ILE A 30 12.02 -23.80 10.84
CA ILE A 30 11.07 -22.79 10.37
C ILE A 30 10.16 -23.38 9.29
N ASP A 31 8.85 -23.36 9.53
CA ASP A 31 7.85 -23.82 8.57
C ASP A 31 7.56 -22.73 7.52
N VAL A 32 8.52 -22.47 6.62
CA VAL A 32 8.42 -21.46 5.58
C VAL A 32 7.51 -21.95 4.47
N LYS A 33 6.27 -21.48 4.43
CA LYS A 33 5.34 -21.79 3.34
C LYS A 33 5.79 -21.08 2.06
N PHE A 34 5.71 -21.76 0.92
CA PHE A 34 6.00 -21.17 -0.40
C PHE A 34 5.27 -19.82 -0.64
N SER A 35 4.05 -19.69 -0.10
CA SER A 35 3.28 -18.44 -0.13
C SER A 35 4.03 -17.26 0.51
N GLN A 36 4.74 -17.46 1.62
CA GLN A 36 5.51 -16.39 2.30
C GLN A 36 6.63 -15.85 1.40
N ILE A 37 7.38 -16.75 0.75
CA ILE A 37 8.46 -16.39 -0.16
C ILE A 37 7.91 -15.56 -1.34
N LEU A 38 6.77 -15.98 -1.89
CA LEU A 38 6.10 -15.26 -2.97
C LEU A 38 5.72 -13.85 -2.55
N TRP A 39 5.09 -13.67 -1.38
CA TRP A 39 4.70 -12.34 -0.90
C TRP A 39 5.89 -11.45 -0.57
N VAL A 40 6.97 -11.99 0.01
CA VAL A 40 8.21 -11.23 0.26
C VAL A 40 8.80 -10.75 -1.07
N PHE A 41 8.89 -11.63 -2.07
CA PHE A 41 9.35 -11.27 -3.41
C PHE A 41 8.47 -10.18 -4.04
N LEU A 42 7.14 -10.33 -3.94
CA LEU A 42 6.17 -9.39 -4.48
C LEU A 42 6.25 -8.01 -3.79
N SER A 43 6.54 -7.98 -2.48
CA SER A 43 6.81 -6.76 -1.72
C SER A 43 8.04 -6.04 -2.24
N VAL A 44 9.17 -6.75 -2.41
CA VAL A 44 10.41 -6.16 -2.94
C VAL A 44 10.21 -5.62 -4.37
N LEU A 45 9.45 -6.34 -5.21
CA LEU A 45 9.08 -5.86 -6.54
C LEU A 45 8.19 -4.61 -6.49
N GLY A 46 7.15 -4.61 -5.66
CA GLY A 46 6.26 -3.47 -5.47
C GLY A 46 7.03 -2.21 -5.03
N PHE A 47 7.91 -2.37 -4.05
CA PHE A 47 8.79 -1.30 -3.57
C PHE A 47 9.71 -0.75 -4.68
N SER A 48 10.32 -1.66 -5.45
CA SER A 48 11.18 -1.29 -6.59
C SER A 48 10.41 -0.52 -7.68
N ILE A 49 9.17 -0.93 -7.97
CA ILE A 49 8.29 -0.24 -8.91
C ILE A 49 7.90 1.13 -8.37
N ALA A 50 7.58 1.24 -7.08
CA ALA A 50 7.23 2.51 -6.44
C ALA A 50 8.39 3.51 -6.54
N ILE A 51 9.61 3.12 -6.17
CA ILE A 51 10.81 3.97 -6.27
C ILE A 51 11.04 4.42 -7.72
N LYS A 52 11.00 3.49 -8.69
CA LYS A 52 11.15 3.85 -10.11
C LYS A 52 10.03 4.79 -10.58
N GLY A 53 8.83 4.62 -10.03
CA GLY A 53 7.69 5.51 -10.23
C GLY A 53 7.98 6.93 -9.77
N PHE A 54 8.50 7.10 -8.55
CA PHE A 54 8.91 8.40 -8.01
C PHE A 54 10.02 9.04 -8.84
N LEU A 55 11.07 8.29 -9.16
CA LEU A 55 12.21 8.78 -9.96
C LEU A 55 11.78 9.26 -11.36
N ARG A 56 10.84 8.56 -11.98
CA ARG A 56 10.31 8.91 -13.32
C ARG A 56 9.08 9.80 -13.28
N LYS A 57 8.63 10.22 -12.09
CA LYS A 57 7.37 10.96 -11.85
C LYS A 57 6.14 10.31 -12.52
N GLN A 58 6.11 8.99 -12.62
CA GLN A 58 5.04 8.21 -13.26
C GLN A 58 3.99 7.79 -12.22
N ASN A 59 2.93 8.60 -12.10
CA ASN A 59 1.86 8.41 -11.11
C ASN A 59 1.28 6.97 -11.09
N GLY A 60 1.02 6.37 -12.25
CA GLY A 60 0.46 5.01 -12.33
C GLY A 60 1.39 3.94 -11.74
N LYS A 61 2.71 4.10 -11.90
CA LYS A 61 3.69 3.17 -11.31
C LYS A 61 3.84 3.37 -9.80
N ILE A 62 3.71 4.61 -9.33
CA ILE A 62 3.72 4.90 -7.89
C ILE A 62 2.53 4.25 -7.21
N PHE A 63 1.34 4.41 -7.80
CA PHE A 63 0.13 3.76 -7.30
C PHE A 63 0.28 2.23 -7.27
N LEU A 64 0.58 1.63 -8.41
CA LEU A 64 0.68 0.18 -8.53
C LEU A 64 1.79 -0.39 -7.63
N GLY A 65 2.94 0.27 -7.57
CA GLY A 65 4.06 -0.15 -6.72
C GLY A 65 3.71 -0.06 -5.23
N SER A 66 3.10 1.05 -4.79
CA SER A 66 2.69 1.25 -3.40
C SER A 66 1.58 0.27 -3.00
N PHE A 67 0.59 0.07 -3.87
CA PHE A 67 -0.49 -0.88 -3.68
C PHE A 67 0.05 -2.29 -3.54
N LEU A 68 0.88 -2.74 -4.49
CA LEU A 68 1.45 -4.09 -4.49
C LEU A 68 2.36 -4.32 -3.27
N PHE A 69 3.15 -3.32 -2.88
CA PHE A 69 4.01 -3.37 -1.70
C PHE A 69 3.19 -3.54 -0.41
N LEU A 70 2.23 -2.64 -0.16
CA LEU A 70 1.41 -2.67 1.05
C LEU A 70 0.51 -3.91 1.10
N PHE A 71 -0.06 -4.32 -0.05
CA PHE A 71 -0.84 -5.55 -0.15
C PHE A 71 0.01 -6.78 0.16
N SER A 72 1.23 -6.85 -0.33
CA SER A 72 2.15 -7.95 -0.02
C SER A 72 2.50 -7.97 1.47
N ILE A 73 2.74 -6.82 2.09
CA ILE A 73 2.98 -6.71 3.54
C ILE A 73 1.80 -7.27 4.34
N LEU A 74 0.56 -6.95 3.96
CA LEU A 74 -0.64 -7.48 4.62
C LEU A 74 -0.66 -9.01 4.62
N PHE A 75 -0.37 -9.64 3.49
CA PHE A 75 -0.33 -11.10 3.38
C PHE A 75 0.86 -11.72 4.12
N ILE A 76 2.00 -11.04 4.16
CA ILE A 76 3.15 -11.45 4.98
C ILE A 76 2.76 -11.46 6.47
N LEU A 77 2.18 -10.36 6.97
CA LEU A 77 1.71 -10.25 8.35
C LEU A 77 0.73 -11.36 8.70
N ARG A 78 -0.25 -11.60 7.82
CA ARG A 78 -1.21 -12.70 7.97
C ARG A 78 -0.53 -14.06 8.01
N SER A 79 0.46 -14.30 7.15
CA SER A 79 1.13 -15.59 7.07
C SER A 79 2.06 -15.88 8.24
N PHE A 80 2.55 -14.87 8.95
CA PHE A 80 3.35 -15.05 10.16
C PHE A 80 2.50 -15.33 11.41
N GLY A 81 1.17 -15.26 11.31
CA GLY A 81 0.29 -15.49 12.47
C GLY A 81 0.52 -14.51 13.62
N LEU A 82 1.22 -13.39 13.36
CA LEU A 82 1.56 -12.38 14.36
C LEU A 82 0.33 -11.69 14.96
N GLN A 83 -0.84 -11.90 14.34
CA GLN A 83 -2.14 -11.53 14.87
C GLN A 83 -3.12 -12.66 14.54
N HIS A 84 -4.04 -12.99 15.46
CA HIS A 84 -5.30 -13.63 15.11
C HIS A 84 -6.09 -12.62 14.27
N ILE A 85 -5.68 -12.43 13.02
CA ILE A 85 -6.37 -11.55 12.08
C ILE A 85 -7.67 -12.26 11.75
N GLU A 86 -8.72 -11.92 12.49
CA GLU A 86 -10.08 -12.29 12.14
C GLU A 86 -10.35 -11.79 10.71
N TYR A 87 -11.13 -12.56 9.95
CA TYR A 87 -11.40 -12.29 8.53
C TYR A 87 -11.96 -10.89 8.30
N ASP A 88 -12.53 -10.28 9.35
CA ASP A 88 -13.19 -8.98 9.33
C ASP A 88 -12.21 -7.79 9.30
N ILE A 89 -10.91 -8.00 9.55
CA ILE A 89 -9.87 -6.95 9.44
C ILE A 89 -9.37 -6.77 7.98
N ILE A 90 -9.65 -7.74 7.09
CA ILE A 90 -9.18 -7.67 5.70
C ILE A 90 -9.83 -6.50 4.94
N PRO A 91 -11.16 -6.28 4.99
CA PRO A 91 -11.78 -5.14 4.35
C PRO A 91 -11.18 -3.77 4.76
N PRO A 92 -11.08 -3.40 6.05
CA PRO A 92 -10.48 -2.12 6.42
C PRO A 92 -9.04 -1.98 5.93
N ALA A 93 -8.24 -3.05 5.99
CA ALA A 93 -6.87 -3.04 5.50
C ALA A 93 -6.78 -2.71 4.01
N ILE A 94 -7.69 -3.22 3.17
CA ILE A 94 -7.73 -2.90 1.73
C ILE A 94 -8.03 -1.41 1.51
N PHE A 95 -8.98 -0.83 2.26
CA PHE A 95 -9.27 0.61 2.20
C PHE A 95 -8.04 1.44 2.59
N PHE A 96 -7.32 1.05 3.64
CA PHE A 96 -6.06 1.68 4.01
C PHE A 96 -5.00 1.56 2.92
N ILE A 97 -4.81 0.38 2.33
CA ILE A 97 -3.84 0.16 1.25
C ILE A 97 -4.12 1.09 0.06
N ILE A 98 -5.38 1.18 -0.36
CA ILE A 98 -5.79 2.08 -1.45
C ILE A 98 -5.57 3.55 -1.05
N GLY A 99 -5.98 3.94 0.16
CA GLY A 99 -5.81 5.29 0.68
C GLY A 99 -4.34 5.73 0.74
N PHE A 100 -3.46 4.90 1.29
CA PHE A 100 -2.02 5.15 1.31
C PHE A 100 -1.40 5.16 -0.09
N SER A 101 -1.91 4.36 -1.03
CA SER A 101 -1.44 4.37 -2.41
C SER A 101 -1.77 5.68 -3.12
N PHE A 102 -2.96 6.25 -2.89
CA PHE A 102 -3.31 7.60 -3.36
C PHE A 102 -2.50 8.68 -2.63
N LEU A 103 -2.23 8.52 -1.34
CA LEU A 103 -1.39 9.45 -0.59
C LEU A 103 0.03 9.50 -1.18
N MET A 104 0.60 8.36 -1.53
CA MET A 104 1.91 8.30 -2.21
C MET A 104 1.89 8.99 -3.58
N MET A 105 0.81 8.88 -4.35
CA MET A 105 0.65 9.65 -5.60
C MET A 105 0.59 11.15 -5.34
N TYR A 106 -0.11 11.58 -4.29
CA TYR A 106 -0.19 12.99 -3.89
C TYR A 106 1.19 13.53 -3.49
N LEU A 107 1.98 12.78 -2.72
CA LEU A 107 3.35 13.17 -2.35
C LEU A 107 4.26 13.37 -3.56
N ASN A 108 4.07 12.58 -4.63
CA ASN A 108 4.80 12.78 -5.87
C ASN A 108 4.39 14.06 -6.62
N LYS A 109 3.14 14.48 -6.49
CA LYS A 109 2.59 15.67 -7.14
C LYS A 109 1.66 16.45 -6.21
N LEU A 110 2.25 17.23 -5.31
CA LEU A 110 1.55 18.04 -4.31
C LEU A 110 0.52 19.02 -4.89
N LYS A 111 0.59 19.33 -6.20
CA LYS A 111 -0.37 20.17 -6.92
C LYS A 111 -1.69 19.45 -7.25
N GLU A 112 -1.72 18.12 -7.24
CA GLU A 112 -2.90 17.33 -7.62
C GLU A 112 -3.74 16.95 -6.38
N TYR A 113 -4.46 17.93 -5.82
CA TYR A 113 -5.30 17.76 -4.61
C TYR A 113 -6.36 16.65 -4.71
N ILE A 114 -6.75 16.25 -5.92
CA ILE A 114 -7.69 15.15 -6.13
C ILE A 114 -7.19 13.84 -5.49
N PHE A 115 -5.88 13.57 -5.54
CA PHE A 115 -5.31 12.36 -4.91
C PHE A 115 -5.34 12.46 -3.39
N LEU A 116 -5.18 13.65 -2.83
CA LEU A 116 -5.32 13.87 -1.39
C LEU A 116 -6.75 13.62 -0.92
N ILE A 117 -7.73 14.15 -1.64
CA ILE A 117 -9.16 13.96 -1.33
C ILE A 117 -9.48 12.46 -1.36
N LEU A 118 -9.09 11.76 -2.43
CA LEU A 118 -9.28 10.31 -2.52
C LEU A 118 -8.58 9.57 -1.38
N ALA A 119 -7.31 9.87 -1.10
CA ALA A 119 -6.58 9.26 0.00
C ALA A 119 -7.31 9.43 1.34
N VAL A 120 -7.72 10.65 1.67
CA VAL A 120 -8.44 10.96 2.91
C VAL A 120 -9.78 10.22 2.96
N CYS A 121 -10.56 10.19 1.87
CA CYS A 121 -11.81 9.44 1.81
C CYS A 121 -11.60 7.95 2.11
N PHE A 122 -10.62 7.32 1.43
CA PHE A 122 -10.33 5.90 1.63
C PHE A 122 -9.80 5.61 3.04
N LEU A 123 -8.96 6.48 3.61
CA LEU A 123 -8.45 6.35 4.98
C LEU A 123 -9.56 6.51 6.04
N ILE A 124 -10.47 7.48 5.86
CA ILE A 124 -11.61 7.67 6.77
C ILE A 124 -12.54 6.45 6.71
N ILE A 125 -12.85 5.95 5.52
CA ILE A 125 -13.70 4.75 5.36
C ILE A 125 -13.02 3.54 6.01
N GLY A 126 -11.74 3.31 5.73
CA GLY A 126 -10.96 2.24 6.36
C GLY A 126 -10.93 2.36 7.89
N GLY A 127 -10.75 3.57 8.40
CA GLY A 127 -10.80 3.86 9.83
C GLY A 127 -12.17 3.57 10.45
N ALA A 128 -13.26 3.98 9.80
CA ALA A 128 -14.62 3.70 10.25
C ALA A 128 -14.89 2.19 10.33
N PHE A 129 -14.42 1.41 9.35
CA PHE A 129 -14.50 -0.05 9.42
C PHE A 129 -13.71 -0.62 10.60
N VAL A 130 -12.50 -0.11 10.89
CA VAL A 130 -11.75 -0.54 12.10
C VAL A 130 -12.52 -0.23 13.38
N LEU A 131 -13.18 0.94 13.47
CA LEU A 131 -14.02 1.27 14.64
C LEU A 131 -15.20 0.31 14.80
N VAL A 132 -15.76 -0.20 13.69
CA VAL A 132 -16.80 -1.23 13.71
C VAL A 132 -16.25 -2.55 14.23
N GLU A 133 -15.09 -2.99 13.73
CA GLU A 133 -14.45 -4.24 14.18
C GLU A 133 -14.03 -4.20 15.65
N LEU A 134 -13.67 -3.02 16.14
CA LEU A 134 -13.37 -2.79 17.55
C LEU A 134 -14.64 -2.69 18.44
N GLY A 135 -15.83 -2.74 17.86
CA GLY A 135 -17.11 -2.68 18.58
C GLY A 135 -17.51 -1.28 19.07
N TYR A 136 -16.86 -0.21 18.60
CA TYR A 136 -17.21 1.17 18.97
C TYR A 136 -18.43 1.70 18.23
N ILE A 137 -18.69 1.20 17.02
CA ILE A 137 -19.75 1.68 16.12
C ILE A 137 -20.45 0.47 15.48
N TYR A 138 -21.77 0.55 15.26
CA TYR A 138 -22.46 -0.50 14.51
C TYR A 138 -22.18 -0.39 13.01
N ARG A 139 -22.02 -1.54 12.35
CA ARG A 139 -21.79 -1.61 10.90
C ARG A 139 -22.85 -0.87 10.08
N TRP A 140 -24.10 -0.91 10.56
CA TRP A 140 -25.23 -0.23 9.91
C TRP A 140 -25.08 1.30 9.93
N ASP A 141 -24.58 1.87 11.02
CA ASP A 141 -24.35 3.32 11.14
C ASP A 141 -23.31 3.80 10.12
N VAL A 142 -22.26 3.01 9.88
CA VAL A 142 -21.24 3.32 8.88
C VAL A 142 -21.81 3.25 7.46
N LEU A 143 -22.64 2.25 7.16
CA LEU A 143 -23.28 2.12 5.85
C LEU A 143 -24.28 3.24 5.59
N ASP A 144 -25.08 3.61 6.59
CA ASP A 144 -26.02 4.73 6.51
C ASP A 144 -25.29 6.06 6.34
N ALA A 145 -24.17 6.27 7.06
CA ALA A 145 -23.31 7.42 6.85
C ALA A 145 -22.78 7.46 5.41
N ILE A 146 -22.24 6.37 4.88
CA ILE A 146 -21.76 6.34 3.48
C ILE A 146 -22.91 6.68 2.51
N ARG A 147 -24.11 6.14 2.74
CA ARG A 147 -25.29 6.38 1.90
C ARG A 147 -25.82 7.81 1.98
N HIS A 148 -25.63 8.49 3.11
CA HIS A 148 -26.06 9.87 3.28
C HIS A 148 -25.00 10.88 2.80
N TYR A 149 -23.72 10.58 3.02
CA TYR A 149 -22.60 11.50 2.80
C TYR A 149 -21.89 11.31 1.45
N TRP A 150 -22.21 10.30 0.63
CA TRP A 150 -21.60 10.15 -0.71
C TRP A 150 -21.72 11.39 -1.62
N PRO A 151 -22.78 12.23 -1.58
CA PRO A 151 -22.84 13.41 -2.45
C PRO A 151 -21.77 14.45 -2.08
N ILE A 152 -21.41 14.54 -0.80
CA ILE A 152 -20.35 15.45 -0.32
C ILE A 152 -18.99 15.01 -0.87
N VAL A 153 -18.74 13.71 -0.92
CA VAL A 153 -17.52 13.16 -1.56
C VAL A 153 -17.49 13.53 -3.05
N LEU A 154 -18.61 13.40 -3.76
CA LEU A 154 -18.68 13.81 -5.17
C LEU A 154 -18.45 15.31 -5.37
N ILE A 155 -19.02 16.16 -4.53
CA ILE A 155 -18.80 17.60 -4.57
C ILE A 155 -17.32 17.91 -4.32
N ALA A 156 -16.69 17.30 -3.32
CA ALA A 156 -15.27 17.48 -3.02
C ALA A 156 -14.39 17.05 -4.19
N VAL A 157 -14.66 15.90 -4.80
CA VAL A 157 -13.95 15.41 -5.99
C VAL A 157 -14.15 16.37 -7.17
N GLY A 158 -15.39 16.83 -7.42
CA GLY A 158 -15.71 17.78 -8.48
C GLY A 158 -15.00 19.12 -8.32
N LEU A 159 -14.99 19.67 -7.10
CA LEU A 159 -14.22 20.89 -6.78
C LEU A 159 -12.72 20.67 -7.02
N GLY A 160 -12.16 19.53 -6.58
CA GLY A 160 -10.77 19.16 -6.85
C GLY A 160 -10.43 19.15 -8.34
N MET A 161 -11.35 18.69 -9.21
CA MET A 161 -11.18 18.74 -10.66
C MET A 161 -11.23 20.16 -11.22
N LEU A 162 -12.10 21.04 -10.69
CA LEU A 162 -12.20 22.43 -11.14
C LEU A 162 -10.94 23.24 -10.82
N PHE A 163 -10.36 23.05 -9.63
CA PHE A 163 -9.11 23.73 -9.25
C PHE A 163 -7.93 23.35 -10.16
N LYS A 164 -7.91 22.13 -10.69
CA LYS A 164 -6.89 21.71 -11.67
C LYS A 164 -6.92 22.56 -12.94
N ARG A 165 -8.12 22.97 -13.40
CA ARG A 165 -8.26 23.73 -14.66
C ARG A 165 -7.73 25.15 -14.54
N ARG A 166 -7.79 25.76 -13.35
CA ARG A 166 -7.35 27.14 -13.13
C ARG A 166 -5.81 27.29 -13.08
N SER A 167 -5.07 26.20 -12.87
CA SER A 167 -3.59 26.20 -12.91
C SER A 167 -3.01 26.03 -14.33
N ILE A 168 -3.84 25.83 -15.36
CA ILE A 168 -3.41 25.55 -16.74
C ILE A 168 -3.59 26.77 -17.66
N ASN A 169 -4.24 27.85 -17.20
CA ASN A 169 -4.17 29.13 -17.90
C ASN A 169 -2.98 29.93 -17.36
N PRO A 170 -2.14 30.49 -18.27
CA PRO A 170 -0.81 31.03 -17.97
C PRO A 170 -0.81 32.20 -16.99
#